data_AF-A0A7J3BEW4-F1
#
_entry.id   AF-A0A7J3BEW4-F1
#
_cell.length_a   1.000
_cell.length_b   1.000
_cell.length_c   1.000
_cell.angle_alpha   90.00
_cell.angle_beta   90.00
_cell.angle_gamma   90.00
#
_symmetry.space_group_name_H-M   'P 1'
#
loop_
_entity.id
_entity.type
_entity.pdbx_description
1 polymer ?
#
loop_
_entity_poly.entity_id
_entity_poly.type
_entity_poly.pdbx_seq_one_letter_code
_entity_poly.pdbx_strand_id
1 'polypeptide(L)'
;MPIFRTDLYVRANFVDESGIDGSAQTLLEAMTRCGRFKDLKLLKMDASGKVWYEIQGKIAVPEGFRGFYVVVKKRSGEDPFNVFMRLDRLSEAPTLEEAGEKSLKWARSVVEAVGASIALRDVKIERPEDYISVKA
;
A
#
# COMPACT_ATOMS: atom_id res chain seq x y z
N MET A 1 -11.43 24.24 2.04
CA MET A 1 -12.37 23.37 1.29
C MET A 1 -12.58 22.10 2.13
N PRO A 2 -13.68 21.34 1.97
CA PRO A 2 -13.91 20.16 2.80
C PRO A 2 -12.75 19.16 2.72
N ILE A 3 -12.49 18.45 3.82
CA ILE A 3 -11.45 17.41 3.89
C ILE A 3 -12.14 16.07 4.10
N PHE A 4 -11.91 15.15 3.18
CA PHE A 4 -12.47 13.81 3.24
C PHE A 4 -11.36 12.80 3.55
N ARG A 5 -11.72 11.77 4.33
CA ARG A 5 -10.90 10.58 4.49
C ARG A 5 -11.18 9.66 3.31
N THR A 6 -10.11 9.21 2.65
CA THR A 6 -10.18 8.26 1.54
C THR A 6 -9.23 7.11 1.84
N ASP A 7 -9.77 5.91 1.88
CA ASP A 7 -9.02 4.67 2.02
C ASP A 7 -8.84 4.00 0.66
N LEU A 8 -7.64 3.50 0.38
CA LEU A 8 -7.33 2.71 -0.82
C LEU A 8 -6.51 1.49 -0.43
N TYR A 9 -6.72 0.40 -1.16
CA TYR A 9 -5.94 -0.82 -1.06
C TYR A 9 -5.11 -1.02 -2.33
N VAL A 10 -3.86 -1.41 -2.17
CA VAL A 10 -3.00 -1.85 -3.26
C VAL A 10 -2.63 -3.30 -3.02
N ARG A 11 -2.86 -4.15 -4.02
CA ARG A 11 -2.43 -5.55 -4.03
C ARG A 11 -1.46 -5.76 -5.18
N ALA A 12 -0.39 -6.47 -4.93
CA ALA A 12 0.60 -6.77 -5.95
C ALA A 12 1.32 -8.08 -5.64
N ASN A 13 2.06 -8.55 -6.63
CA ASN A 13 3.03 -9.62 -6.48
C ASN A 13 4.42 -9.12 -6.87
N PHE A 14 5.46 -9.50 -6.12
CA PHE A 14 6.82 -9.44 -6.65
C PHE A 14 6.94 -10.32 -7.89
N VAL A 15 7.76 -9.89 -8.85
CA VAL A 15 8.14 -10.73 -9.99
C VAL A 15 9.04 -11.88 -9.53
N ASP A 16 10.00 -11.59 -8.63
CA ASP A 16 10.83 -12.58 -7.95
C ASP A 16 10.26 -12.89 -6.56
N GLU A 17 9.88 -14.15 -6.34
CA GLU A 17 9.31 -14.65 -5.09
C GLU A 17 10.29 -15.51 -4.29
N SER A 18 11.59 -15.48 -4.63
CA SER A 18 12.65 -16.32 -4.04
C SER A 18 12.84 -16.13 -2.52
N GLY A 19 12.50 -14.95 -1.97
CA GLY A 19 12.56 -14.69 -0.53
C GLY A 19 11.84 -13.42 -0.07
N ILE A 20 10.95 -13.54 0.92
CA ILE A 20 10.14 -12.41 1.40
C ILE A 20 10.96 -11.38 2.20
N ASP A 21 12.00 -11.80 2.92
CA ASP A 21 12.86 -10.94 3.73
C ASP A 21 13.56 -9.88 2.86
N GLY A 22 14.21 -10.33 1.77
CA GLY A 22 14.89 -9.46 0.80
C GLY A 22 13.92 -8.57 0.02
N SER A 23 12.77 -9.11 -0.38
CA SER A 23 11.74 -8.34 -1.08
C SER A 23 11.11 -7.26 -0.19
N ALA A 24 10.90 -7.53 1.09
CA ALA A 24 10.40 -6.54 2.05
C ALA A 24 11.39 -5.39 2.28
N GLN A 25 12.69 -5.70 2.38
CA GLN A 25 13.74 -4.69 2.48
C GLN A 25 13.82 -3.83 1.21
N THR A 26 13.81 -4.45 0.04
CA THR A 26 13.81 -3.73 -1.25
C THR A 26 12.57 -2.83 -1.39
N LEU A 27 11.39 -3.30 -0.96
CA LEU A 27 10.17 -2.50 -0.97
C LEU A 27 10.27 -1.30 -0.02
N LEU A 28 10.79 -1.48 1.19
CA LEU A 28 11.05 -0.38 2.14
C LEU A 28 11.96 0.69 1.52
N GLU A 29 13.03 0.27 0.84
CA GLU A 29 13.96 1.18 0.16
C GLU A 29 13.28 1.94 -0.99
N ALA A 30 12.47 1.25 -1.79
CA ALA A 30 11.69 1.87 -2.86
C ALA A 30 10.72 2.93 -2.32
N MET A 31 10.01 2.61 -1.23
CA MET A 31 9.10 3.54 -0.55
C MET A 31 9.85 4.72 0.09
N THR A 32 11.08 4.50 0.57
CA THR A 32 11.94 5.58 1.11
C THR A 32 12.34 6.54 0.00
N ARG A 33 12.77 6.01 -1.16
CA ARG A 33 13.21 6.80 -2.32
C ARG A 33 12.08 7.58 -2.98
N CYS A 34 10.84 7.08 -2.92
CA CYS A 34 9.71 7.78 -3.55
C CYS A 34 9.35 9.11 -2.85
N GLY A 35 9.81 9.32 -1.61
CA GLY A 35 9.63 10.57 -0.87
C GLY A 35 8.18 10.89 -0.47
N ARG A 36 7.23 9.98 -0.73
CA ARG A 36 5.80 10.13 -0.40
C ARG A 36 5.46 9.64 1.01
N PHE A 37 6.42 9.01 1.68
CA PHE A 37 6.26 8.43 3.01
C PHE A 37 7.34 8.95 3.97
N LYS A 38 7.00 8.99 5.26
CA LYS A 38 7.90 9.41 6.35
C LYS A 38 7.84 8.42 7.51
N ASP A 39 8.86 8.46 8.35
CA ASP A 39 8.99 7.65 9.56
C ASP A 39 8.84 6.14 9.28
N LEU A 40 9.37 5.70 8.13
CA LEU A 40 9.25 4.33 7.65
C LEU A 40 9.98 3.36 8.59
N LYS A 41 9.30 2.26 8.93
CA LYS A 41 9.87 1.16 9.73
C LYS A 41 9.46 -0.17 9.14
N LEU A 42 10.40 -1.11 9.11
CA LEU A 42 10.16 -2.51 8.76
C LEU A 42 10.13 -3.35 10.04
N LEU A 43 9.06 -4.10 10.23
CA LEU A 43 8.87 -5.00 11.36
C LEU A 43 8.70 -6.42 10.84
N LYS A 44 9.40 -7.38 11.45
CA LYS A 44 9.18 -8.80 11.22
C LYS A 44 8.16 -9.32 12.22
N MET A 45 7.14 -10.00 11.72
CA MET A 45 6.08 -10.59 12.52
C MET A 45 6.10 -12.11 12.33
N ASP A 46 5.86 -12.82 13.42
CA ASP A 46 5.75 -14.29 13.45
C ASP A 46 4.59 -14.67 14.37
N ALA A 47 3.64 -15.43 13.84
CA ALA A 47 2.57 -16.01 14.62
C ALA A 47 2.12 -17.34 14.00
N SER A 48 1.95 -18.37 14.83
CA SER A 48 1.42 -19.68 14.43
C SER A 48 2.15 -20.29 13.22
N GLY A 49 3.47 -20.13 13.15
CA GLY A 49 4.31 -20.63 12.06
C GLY A 49 4.20 -19.85 10.75
N LYS A 50 3.50 -18.71 10.75
CA LYS A 50 3.42 -17.79 9.62
C LYS A 50 4.32 -16.58 9.90
N VAL A 51 5.20 -16.28 8.97
CA VAL A 51 6.08 -15.10 9.00
C VAL A 51 5.62 -14.10 7.96
N TRP A 52 5.53 -12.83 8.36
CA TRP A 52 5.29 -11.71 7.46
C TRP A 52 6.07 -10.48 7.90
N TYR A 53 6.15 -9.51 7.01
CA TYR A 53 6.79 -8.24 7.25
C TYR A 53 5.77 -7.12 7.16
N GLU A 54 5.88 -6.16 8.07
CA GLU A 54 5.06 -4.96 8.05
C GLU A 54 5.94 -3.73 7.79
N ILE A 55 5.57 -2.94 6.78
CA ILE A 55 6.12 -1.59 6.60
C ILE A 55 5.10 -0.60 7.11
N GLN A 56 5.46 0.14 8.14
CA GLN A 56 4.61 1.14 8.77
C GLN A 56 5.24 2.53 8.64
N GLY A 57 4.41 3.56 8.63
CA GLY A 57 4.87 4.94 8.59
C GLY A 57 3.71 5.92 8.40
N LYS A 58 4.04 7.11 7.90
CA LYS A 58 3.08 8.18 7.62
C LYS A 58 3.10 8.58 6.17
N ILE A 59 1.94 8.93 5.64
CA ILE A 59 1.82 9.54 4.32
C ILE A 59 2.21 11.02 4.43
N ALA A 60 3.13 11.48 3.59
CA ALA A 60 3.51 12.88 3.51
C ALA A 60 2.62 13.63 2.52
N VAL A 61 1.52 14.21 3.01
CA VAL A 61 0.61 15.05 2.21
C VAL A 61 0.34 16.40 2.88
N PRO A 62 0.09 17.47 2.12
CA PRO A 62 -0.22 18.79 2.66
C PRO A 62 -1.46 18.82 3.55
N GLU A 63 -2.46 17.98 3.25
CA GLU A 63 -3.75 17.93 3.95
C GLU A 63 -3.68 17.29 5.35
N GLY A 64 -2.49 16.91 5.81
CA GLY A 64 -2.25 16.34 7.14
C GLY A 64 -1.79 14.88 7.12
N PHE A 65 -1.23 14.41 8.24
CA PHE A 65 -0.69 13.06 8.33
C PHE A 65 -1.76 12.03 8.63
N ARG A 66 -1.80 10.98 7.81
CA ARG A 66 -2.47 9.71 8.11
C ARG A 66 -1.48 8.57 7.96
N GLY A 67 -1.84 7.43 8.55
CA GLY A 67 -1.03 6.22 8.49
C GLY A 67 -1.16 5.51 7.14
N PHE A 68 -0.16 4.73 6.82
CA PHE A 68 -0.33 3.63 5.88
C PHE A 68 0.28 2.39 6.54
N TYR A 69 -0.10 1.21 6.06
CA TYR A 69 0.62 -0.01 6.40
C TYR A 69 0.75 -0.88 5.16
N VAL A 70 1.85 -1.61 5.08
CA VAL A 70 2.11 -2.61 4.05
C VAL A 70 2.36 -3.93 4.76
N VAL A 71 1.78 -5.00 4.23
CA VAL A 71 2.08 -6.38 4.60
C VAL A 71 2.78 -7.04 3.42
N VAL A 72 3.94 -7.61 3.68
CA VAL A 72 4.69 -8.47 2.76
C VAL A 72 4.69 -9.87 3.34
N LYS A 73 4.13 -10.84 2.61
CA LYS A 73 3.97 -12.22 3.10
C LYS A 73 4.21 -13.21 1.98
N LYS A 74 4.45 -14.46 2.34
CA LYS A 74 4.45 -15.55 1.35
C LYS A 74 3.05 -15.69 0.76
N ARG A 75 2.96 -15.78 -0.57
CA ARG A 75 1.70 -16.02 -1.27
C ARG A 75 1.11 -17.37 -0.86
N SER A 76 -0.21 -17.43 -0.72
CA SER A 76 -0.94 -18.67 -0.43
C SER A 76 -2.15 -18.81 -1.37
N GLY A 77 -2.84 -19.95 -1.33
CA GLY A 77 -4.10 -20.11 -2.06
C GLY A 77 -5.21 -19.18 -1.55
N GLU A 78 -5.23 -18.93 -0.22
CA GLU A 78 -6.20 -18.02 0.42
C GLU A 78 -5.92 -16.55 0.10
N ASP A 79 -4.62 -16.20 0.02
CA ASP A 79 -4.15 -14.85 -0.28
C ASP A 79 -3.24 -14.88 -1.52
N PRO A 80 -3.81 -14.71 -2.73
CA PRO A 80 -3.05 -14.82 -3.99
C PRO A 80 -2.21 -13.58 -4.31
N PHE A 81 -1.73 -12.88 -3.27
CA PHE A 81 -0.84 -11.72 -3.35
C PHE A 81 0.25 -11.82 -2.27
N ASN A 82 1.45 -11.31 -2.57
CA ASN A 82 2.55 -11.23 -1.59
C ASN A 82 2.84 -9.81 -1.09
N VAL A 83 2.18 -8.79 -1.66
CA VAL A 83 2.18 -7.41 -1.18
C VAL A 83 0.74 -6.92 -1.03
N PHE A 84 0.43 -6.38 0.14
CA PHE A 84 -0.79 -5.62 0.41
C PHE A 84 -0.43 -4.30 1.06
N MET A 85 -1.01 -3.20 0.60
CA MET A 85 -0.81 -1.87 1.18
C MET A 85 -2.16 -1.21 1.38
N ARG A 86 -2.39 -0.69 2.59
CA ARG A 86 -3.51 0.21 2.87
C ARG A 86 -3.00 1.64 2.95
N LEU A 87 -3.61 2.50 2.15
CA LEU A 87 -3.37 3.93 2.12
C LEU A 87 -4.60 4.63 2.73
N ASP A 88 -4.46 5.15 3.94
CA ASP A 88 -5.46 6.02 4.56
C ASP A 88 -4.99 7.46 4.35
N ARG A 89 -5.67 8.23 3.49
CA ARG A 89 -5.25 9.58 3.10
C ARG A 89 -6.36 10.59 3.39
N LEU A 90 -5.97 11.79 3.83
CA LEU A 90 -6.84 12.96 3.77
C LEU A 90 -6.73 13.63 2.40
N SER A 91 -7.86 14.00 1.84
CA SER A 91 -7.93 14.67 0.54
C SER A 91 -8.91 15.83 0.62
N GLU A 92 -8.39 17.03 0.36
CA GLU A 92 -9.21 18.23 0.25
C GLU A 92 -9.84 18.28 -1.15
N ALA A 93 -11.17 18.35 -1.19
CA ALA A 93 -11.98 18.44 -2.42
C ALA A 93 -13.38 19.03 -2.13
N PRO A 94 -14.13 19.46 -3.16
CA PRO A 94 -15.53 19.89 -3.00
C PRO A 94 -16.49 18.76 -2.58
N THR A 95 -16.27 17.54 -3.07
CA THR A 95 -17.12 16.37 -2.84
C THR A 95 -16.31 15.13 -2.45
N LEU A 96 -16.97 14.13 -1.85
CA LEU A 96 -16.34 12.85 -1.50
C LEU A 96 -15.85 12.10 -2.74
N GLU A 97 -16.60 12.16 -3.83
CA GLU A 97 -16.26 11.51 -5.10
C GLU A 97 -14.97 12.11 -5.69
N GLU A 98 -14.89 13.44 -5.76
CA GLU A 98 -13.68 14.14 -6.22
C GLU A 98 -12.47 13.88 -5.30
N ALA A 99 -12.69 13.79 -3.99
CA ALA A 99 -11.65 13.39 -3.05
C ALA A 99 -11.14 11.98 -3.35
N GLY A 100 -12.05 11.03 -3.64
CA GLY A 100 -11.75 9.66 -4.02
C GLY A 100 -10.92 9.58 -5.30
N GLU A 101 -11.31 10.29 -6.35
CA GLU A 101 -10.56 10.35 -7.62
C GLU A 101 -9.17 10.98 -7.45
N LYS A 102 -9.07 12.07 -6.67
CA LYS A 102 -7.78 12.70 -6.33
C LYS A 102 -6.86 11.72 -5.61
N SER A 103 -7.38 10.97 -4.64
CA SER A 103 -6.62 9.95 -3.92
C SER A 103 -6.25 8.76 -4.80
N LEU A 104 -7.13 8.32 -5.70
CA LEU A 104 -6.84 7.24 -6.64
C LEU A 104 -5.70 7.61 -7.59
N LYS A 105 -5.75 8.82 -8.15
CA LYS A 105 -4.68 9.36 -9.00
C LYS A 105 -3.36 9.45 -8.25
N TRP A 106 -3.39 9.90 -6.99
CA TRP A 106 -2.22 9.94 -6.13
C TRP A 106 -1.66 8.54 -5.87
N ALA A 107 -2.51 7.56 -5.53
CA ALA A 107 -2.09 6.18 -5.27
C ALA A 107 -1.47 5.52 -6.53
N ARG A 108 -2.01 5.79 -7.73
CA ARG A 108 -1.41 5.35 -9.00
C ARG A 108 0.02 5.90 -9.15
N SER A 109 0.22 7.19 -8.88
CA SER A 109 1.55 7.81 -8.91
C SER A 109 2.51 7.21 -7.87
N VAL A 110 2.02 6.84 -6.68
CA VAL A 110 2.83 6.15 -5.67
C VAL A 110 3.27 4.77 -6.17
N VAL A 111 2.33 3.99 -6.70
CA VAL A 111 2.59 2.65 -7.24
C VAL A 111 3.61 2.72 -8.37
N GLU A 112 3.47 3.68 -9.28
CA GLU A 112 4.42 3.90 -10.37
C GLU A 112 5.82 4.25 -9.85
N ALA A 113 5.91 5.17 -8.89
CA ALA A 113 7.19 5.58 -8.31
C ALA A 113 7.88 4.44 -7.55
N VAL A 114 7.12 3.62 -6.81
CA VAL A 114 7.64 2.42 -6.14
C VAL A 114 8.06 1.37 -7.18
N GLY A 115 7.21 1.11 -8.18
CA GLY A 115 7.46 0.14 -9.25
C GLY A 115 8.68 0.45 -10.13
N ALA A 116 9.12 1.72 -10.18
CA ALA A 116 10.37 2.09 -10.83
C ALA A 116 11.63 1.52 -10.14
N SER A 117 11.54 1.19 -8.85
CA SER A 117 12.66 0.64 -8.05
C SER A 117 12.53 -0.85 -7.75
N ILE A 118 11.35 -1.44 -7.98
CA ILE A 118 11.09 -2.85 -7.70
C ILE A 118 10.09 -3.44 -8.71
N ALA A 119 10.41 -4.62 -9.23
CA ALA A 119 9.56 -5.29 -10.20
C ALA A 119 8.32 -5.90 -9.51
N LEU A 120 7.16 -5.30 -9.75
CA LEU A 120 5.86 -5.78 -9.32
C LEU A 120 5.02 -6.21 -10.53
N ARG A 121 4.15 -7.20 -10.31
CA ARG A 121 3.15 -7.70 -11.26
C ARG A 121 1.78 -7.76 -10.60
N ASP A 122 0.74 -7.92 -11.41
CA ASP A 122 -0.66 -8.04 -10.99
C ASP A 122 -1.13 -6.90 -10.07
N VAL A 123 -0.61 -5.69 -10.30
CA VAL A 123 -0.89 -4.56 -9.42
C VAL A 123 -2.33 -4.11 -9.57
N LYS A 124 -3.08 -4.12 -8.47
CA LYS A 124 -4.46 -3.65 -8.37
C LYS A 124 -4.55 -2.55 -7.33
N ILE A 125 -5.30 -1.49 -7.64
CA ILE A 125 -5.63 -0.41 -6.72
C ILE A 125 -7.15 -0.37 -6.62
N GLU A 126 -7.67 -0.54 -5.42
CA GLU A 126 -9.09 -0.78 -5.14
C GLU A 126 -9.55 0.10 -3.98
N ARG A 127 -10.83 0.45 -3.97
CA ARG A 127 -11.47 1.08 -2.82
C ARG A 127 -11.97 -0.01 -1.85
N PRO A 128 -12.17 0.28 -0.56
CA PRO A 128 -12.74 -0.68 0.37
C PRO A 128 -14.11 -1.23 -0.05
N GLU A 129 -14.92 -0.43 -0.72
CA GLU A 129 -16.22 -0.82 -1.28
C GLU A 129 -16.08 -1.88 -2.38
N ASP A 130 -15.05 -1.79 -3.23
CA ASP A 130 -14.74 -2.81 -4.24
C ASP A 130 -14.29 -4.14 -3.61
N TYR A 131 -13.73 -4.07 -2.40
CA TYR A 131 -13.22 -5.23 -1.66
C TYR A 131 -14.34 -6.05 -1.00
N ILE A 132 -15.43 -5.41 -0.55
CA ILE A 132 -16.54 -6.05 0.15
C ILE A 132 -17.48 -6.81 -0.80
N SER A 133 -17.50 -6.47 -2.10
CA SER A 133 -18.36 -7.15 -3.09
C SER A 133 -17.91 -8.56 -3.49
N VAL A 134 -16.87 -9.13 -2.87
CA VAL A 134 -16.49 -10.55 -3.03
C VAL A 134 -16.74 -11.32 -1.73
N LYS A 135 -18.04 -11.46 -1.38
CA LYS A 135 -18.69 -12.61 -0.73
C LYS A 135 -20.09 -12.19 -0.28
N ALA A 136 -21.06 -12.42 -1.15
CA ALA A 136 -22.43 -12.75 -0.77
C ALA A 136 -22.71 -14.18 -1.24
#